data_AF-A0A3B8I6J4-F1
#
_entry.id   AF-A0A3B8I6J4-F1
#
_cell.length_a   1.000
_cell.length_b   1.000
_cell.length_c   1.000
_cell.angle_alpha   90.00
_cell.angle_beta   90.00
_cell.angle_gamma   90.00
#
_symmetry.space_group_name_H-M   'P 1'
#
loop_
_entity.id
_entity.type
_entity.pdbx_description
1 polymer ?
#
loop_
_entity_poly.entity_id
_entity_poly.type
_entity_poly.pdbx_seq_one_letter_code
_entity_poly.pdbx_strand_id
1 'polypeptide(L)'
;MKAFVYRFERKLGLVRQEEQALRHELQVVSAERDRVLEELNRLKSRIDCLEESIRNHQGNFLIPEVGLCKEYLPVLKERFLQMVTELQEAEKRVESARQMVVEKKRETKAFEKLREHDWQEYQYELNREEQKLIDELAMTSNHRKIKAKGM
;
A
#
# COMPACT_ATOMS: atom_id res chain seq x y z
N MET A 1 27.54 -12.69 -25.54
CA MET A 1 27.15 -11.45 -24.82
C MET A 1 27.12 -11.69 -23.33
N LYS A 2 27.55 -10.72 -22.53
CA LYS A 2 27.43 -10.80 -21.06
C LYS A 2 25.99 -10.48 -20.66
N ALA A 3 25.44 -11.20 -19.68
CA ALA A 3 24.10 -10.90 -19.16
C ALA A 3 24.08 -9.52 -18.46
N PHE A 4 22.93 -8.85 -18.50
CA PHE A 4 22.72 -7.62 -17.74
C PHE A 4 22.77 -7.90 -16.23
N VAL A 5 23.54 -7.09 -15.51
CA VAL A 5 23.63 -7.15 -14.04
C VAL A 5 23.45 -5.75 -13.50
N TYR A 6 22.36 -5.53 -12.78
CA TYR A 6 22.12 -4.27 -12.10
C TYR A 6 22.93 -4.20 -10.80
N ARG A 7 23.72 -3.13 -10.64
CA ARG A 7 24.63 -2.95 -9.48
C ARG A 7 23.89 -2.98 -8.14
N PHE A 8 22.64 -2.52 -8.10
CA PHE A 8 21.86 -2.42 -6.86
C PHE A 8 20.75 -3.47 -6.75
N GLU A 9 20.85 -4.61 -7.45
CA GLU A 9 19.80 -5.64 -7.45
C GLU A 9 19.44 -6.11 -6.03
N ARG A 10 20.45 -6.34 -5.18
CA ARG A 10 20.24 -6.74 -3.78
C ARG A 10 19.54 -5.65 -2.95
N LYS A 11 19.91 -4.39 -3.13
CA LYS A 11 19.30 -3.26 -2.40
C LYS A 11 17.87 -3.04 -2.87
N LEU A 12 17.61 -3.13 -4.17
CA LEU A 12 16.26 -3.05 -4.73
C LEU A 12 15.36 -4.18 -4.18
N GLY A 13 15.89 -5.40 -4.09
CA GLY A 13 15.17 -6.52 -3.47
C GLY A 13 14.81 -6.26 -2.00
N LEU A 14 15.77 -5.75 -1.21
CA LEU A 14 15.54 -5.42 0.19
C LEU A 14 14.48 -4.31 0.35
N VAL A 15 14.59 -3.22 -0.42
CA VAL A 15 13.66 -2.09 -0.34
C VAL A 15 12.24 -2.50 -0.74
N ARG A 16 12.09 -3.39 -1.73
CA ARG A 16 10.79 -3.99 -2.10
C ARG A 16 10.19 -4.84 -0.97
N GLN A 17 11.01 -5.65 -0.32
CA GLN A 17 10.57 -6.48 0.81
C GLN A 17 10.12 -5.61 1.99
N GLU A 18 10.88 -4.57 2.31
CA GLU A 18 10.54 -3.60 3.36
C GLU A 18 9.24 -2.84 3.02
N GLU A 19 9.06 -2.41 1.76
CA GLU A 19 7.80 -1.81 1.31
C GLU A 19 6.61 -2.77 1.49
N GLN A 20 6.80 -4.05 1.13
CA GLN A 20 5.75 -5.05 1.30
C GLN A 20 5.40 -5.28 2.77
N ALA A 21 6.40 -5.32 3.66
CA ALA A 21 6.18 -5.44 5.10
C ALA A 21 5.35 -4.26 5.63
N LEU A 22 5.70 -3.02 5.26
CA LEU A 22 4.96 -1.82 5.66
C LEU A 22 3.53 -1.80 5.11
N ARG A 23 3.31 -2.31 3.89
CA ARG A 23 1.94 -2.44 3.33
C ARG A 23 1.11 -3.44 4.12
N HIS A 24 1.70 -4.57 4.54
CA HIS A 24 1.02 -5.52 5.40
C HIS A 24 0.70 -4.91 6.77
N GLU A 25 1.62 -4.17 7.36
CA GLU A 25 1.38 -3.44 8.62
C GLU A 25 0.22 -2.45 8.46
N LEU A 26 0.22 -1.64 7.41
CA LEU A 26 -0.89 -0.72 7.09
C LEU A 26 -2.23 -1.45 7.00
N GLN A 27 -2.25 -2.64 6.38
CA GLN A 27 -3.47 -3.45 6.27
C GLN A 27 -3.96 -3.93 7.64
N VAL A 28 -3.05 -4.36 8.52
CA VAL A 28 -3.39 -4.80 9.88
C VAL A 28 -3.97 -3.64 10.70
N VAL A 29 -3.30 -2.49 10.73
CA VAL A 29 -3.79 -1.34 11.51
C VAL A 29 -5.08 -0.76 10.95
N SER A 30 -5.27 -0.82 9.62
CA SER A 30 -6.54 -0.41 9.00
C SER A 30 -7.69 -1.32 9.39
N ALA A 31 -7.45 -2.64 9.41
CA ALA A 31 -8.45 -3.61 9.86
C ALA A 31 -8.80 -3.44 11.35
N GLU A 32 -7.84 -3.07 12.19
CA GLU A 32 -8.10 -2.73 13.60
C GLU A 32 -8.99 -1.49 13.72
N ARG A 33 -8.67 -0.40 12.99
CA ARG A 33 -9.50 0.81 12.93
C ARG A 33 -10.93 0.48 12.48
N ASP A 34 -11.07 -0.33 11.43
CA ASP A 34 -12.38 -0.70 10.90
C ASP A 34 -13.21 -1.50 11.93
N ARG A 35 -12.58 -2.40 12.69
CA ARG A 35 -13.25 -3.11 13.80
C ARG A 35 -13.76 -2.15 14.88
N VAL A 36 -12.92 -1.22 15.33
CA VAL A 36 -13.32 -0.21 16.34
C VAL A 36 -14.48 0.64 15.82
N LEU A 37 -14.44 1.05 14.54
CA LEU A 37 -15.52 1.80 13.91
C LEU A 37 -16.83 1.00 13.84
N GLU A 38 -16.77 -0.28 13.49
CA GLU A 38 -17.95 -1.15 13.48
C GLU A 38 -18.57 -1.29 14.88
N GLU A 39 -17.75 -1.51 15.91
CA GLU A 39 -18.23 -1.62 17.28
C GLU A 39 -18.83 -0.31 17.79
N LEU A 40 -18.20 0.82 17.46
CA LEU A 40 -18.71 2.15 17.78
C LEU A 40 -20.08 2.39 17.12
N ASN A 41 -20.25 2.00 15.86
CA ASN A 41 -21.53 2.09 15.16
C ASN A 41 -22.61 1.22 15.80
N ARG A 42 -22.29 -0.01 16.21
CA ARG A 42 -23.22 -0.89 16.94
C ARG A 42 -23.64 -0.28 18.27
N LEU A 43 -22.69 0.30 19.00
CA LEU A 43 -22.96 0.97 20.27
C LEU A 43 -23.85 2.20 20.07
N LYS A 44 -23.59 3.00 19.03
CA LYS A 44 -24.43 4.14 18.65
C LYS A 44 -25.87 3.71 18.35
N SER A 45 -26.07 2.71 17.50
CA SER A 45 -27.40 2.20 17.19
C SER A 45 -28.13 1.71 18.44
N ARG A 46 -27.41 1.05 19.37
CA ARG A 46 -27.99 0.62 20.65
C ARG A 46 -28.43 1.81 21.52
N ILE A 47 -27.62 2.87 21.59
CA ILE A 47 -27.97 4.11 22.29
C ILE A 47 -29.23 4.72 21.66
N ASP A 48 -29.27 4.87 20.35
CA ASP A 48 -30.39 5.46 19.62
C ASP A 48 -31.70 4.69 19.87
N CYS A 49 -31.66 3.35 19.83
CA CYS A 49 -32.82 2.50 20.14
C CYS A 49 -33.30 2.65 21.59
N LEU A 50 -32.38 2.76 22.55
CA LEU A 50 -32.75 2.95 23.96
C LEU A 50 -33.37 4.34 24.19
N GLU A 51 -32.81 5.37 23.57
CA GLU A 51 -33.36 6.72 23.64
C GLU A 51 -34.77 6.78 23.02
N GLU A 52 -34.97 6.11 21.88
CA GLU A 52 -36.27 6.00 21.24
C GLU A 52 -37.29 5.25 22.12
N SER A 53 -36.87 4.13 22.72
CA SER A 53 -37.72 3.40 23.67
C SER A 53 -38.12 4.27 24.86
N ILE A 54 -37.18 5.03 25.45
CA ILE A 54 -37.47 5.96 26.53
C ILE A 54 -38.44 7.07 26.10
N ARG A 55 -38.27 7.62 24.88
CA ARG A 55 -39.19 8.64 24.32
C ARG A 55 -40.60 8.10 24.14
N ASN A 56 -40.74 6.89 23.60
CA ASN A 56 -42.04 6.28 23.29
C ASN A 56 -42.86 5.93 24.56
N HIS A 57 -42.20 5.76 25.70
CA HIS A 57 -42.85 5.44 26.99
C HIS A 57 -42.92 6.65 27.94
N GLN A 58 -42.70 7.89 27.44
CA GLN A 58 -42.86 9.10 28.24
C GLN A 58 -44.30 9.22 28.75
N GLY A 59 -44.46 9.13 30.08
CA GLY A 59 -45.76 9.21 30.76
C GLY A 59 -46.19 7.92 31.47
N ASN A 60 -45.57 6.77 31.17
CA ASN A 60 -45.88 5.48 31.79
C ASN A 60 -44.76 5.03 32.73
N PHE A 61 -44.54 5.78 33.82
CA PHE A 61 -43.46 5.58 34.80
C PHE A 61 -43.48 4.24 35.54
N LEU A 62 -44.55 3.47 35.41
CA LEU A 62 -44.74 2.18 36.09
C LEU A 62 -44.10 1.00 35.35
N ILE A 63 -43.47 1.22 34.20
CA ILE A 63 -42.78 0.17 33.42
C ILE A 63 -41.32 0.06 33.91
N PRO A 64 -40.94 -0.98 34.68
CA PRO A 64 -39.61 -1.11 35.28
C PRO A 64 -38.46 -1.06 34.25
N GLU A 65 -38.73 -1.54 33.03
CA GLU A 65 -37.80 -1.56 31.91
C GLU A 65 -37.36 -0.14 31.49
N VAL A 66 -38.24 0.87 31.61
CA VAL A 66 -37.91 2.28 31.29
C VAL A 66 -36.96 2.88 32.32
N GLY A 67 -37.11 2.51 33.60
CA GLY A 67 -36.19 2.90 34.66
C GLY A 67 -34.79 2.36 34.43
N LEU A 68 -34.68 1.06 34.16
CA LEU A 68 -33.41 0.38 33.84
C LEU A 68 -32.73 0.98 32.60
N CYS A 69 -33.48 1.30 31.55
CA CYS A 69 -32.94 1.94 30.35
C CYS A 69 -32.36 3.33 30.66
N LYS A 70 -33.01 4.13 31.52
CA LYS A 70 -32.53 5.47 31.90
C LYS A 70 -31.24 5.42 32.73
N GLU A 71 -31.10 4.43 33.60
CA GLU A 71 -29.88 4.22 34.40
C GLU A 71 -28.71 3.68 33.57
N TYR A 72 -28.99 2.81 32.60
CA TYR A 72 -27.96 2.20 31.76
C TYR A 72 -27.46 3.11 30.63
N LEU A 73 -28.29 4.03 30.15
CA LEU A 73 -27.96 4.92 29.03
C LEU A 73 -26.70 5.79 29.26
N PRO A 74 -26.50 6.43 30.43
CA PRO A 74 -25.26 7.16 30.73
C PRO A 74 -24.00 6.30 30.61
N VAL A 75 -24.05 5.05 31.07
CA VAL A 75 -22.92 4.10 31.00
C VAL A 75 -22.56 3.80 29.54
N LEU A 76 -23.57 3.60 28.68
CA LEU A 76 -23.34 3.41 27.25
C LEU A 76 -22.76 4.65 26.57
N LYS A 77 -23.22 5.85 26.96
CA LYS A 77 -22.70 7.12 26.42
C LYS A 77 -21.25 7.36 26.82
N GLU A 78 -20.90 7.06 28.07
CA GLU A 78 -19.51 7.15 28.53
C GLU A 78 -18.61 6.17 27.76
N ARG A 79 -19.04 4.91 27.61
CA ARG A 79 -18.33 3.93 26.78
C ARG A 79 -18.20 4.38 25.33
N PHE A 80 -19.23 5.01 24.78
CA PHE A 80 -19.19 5.55 23.42
C PHE A 80 -18.12 6.62 23.27
N LEU A 81 -18.01 7.55 24.23
CA LEU A 81 -16.97 8.57 24.22
C LEU A 81 -15.56 7.96 24.31
N GLN A 82 -15.37 6.93 25.14
CA GLN A 82 -14.10 6.19 25.22
C GLN A 82 -13.74 5.55 23.88
N MET A 83 -14.68 4.87 23.24
CA MET A 83 -14.45 4.24 21.93
C MET A 83 -14.21 5.26 20.81
N VAL A 84 -14.77 6.48 20.89
CA VAL A 84 -14.42 7.57 19.98
C VAL A 84 -12.95 7.95 20.13
N THR A 85 -12.44 8.04 21.37
CA THR A 85 -11.02 8.31 21.61
C THR A 85 -10.13 7.19 21.07
N GLU A 86 -10.50 5.92 21.30
CA GLU A 86 -9.80 4.76 20.75
C GLU A 86 -9.77 4.78 19.21
N LEU A 87 -10.89 5.14 18.57
CA LEU A 87 -10.97 5.28 17.12
C LEU A 87 -10.01 6.36 16.61
N GLN A 88 -9.95 7.52 17.27
CA GLN A 88 -9.02 8.59 16.89
C GLN A 88 -7.55 8.16 17.01
N GLU A 89 -7.21 7.36 18.01
CA GLU A 89 -5.87 6.78 18.14
C GLU A 89 -5.57 5.77 17.03
N ALA A 90 -6.52 4.88 16.72
CA ALA A 90 -6.39 3.94 15.61
C ALA A 90 -6.24 4.65 14.26
N GLU A 91 -6.99 5.73 14.02
CA GLU A 91 -6.86 6.56 12.81
C GLU A 91 -5.48 7.22 12.71
N LYS A 92 -4.92 7.72 13.82
CA LYS A 92 -3.55 8.23 13.87
C LYS A 92 -2.52 7.16 13.52
N ARG A 93 -2.70 5.92 14.02
CA ARG A 93 -1.83 4.78 13.67
C ARG A 93 -1.88 4.47 12.18
N VAL A 94 -3.08 4.45 11.59
CA VAL A 94 -3.27 4.22 10.15
C VAL A 94 -2.56 5.30 9.32
N GLU A 95 -2.72 6.58 9.68
CA GLU A 95 -2.09 7.66 8.93
C GLU A 95 -0.56 7.63 9.05
N SER A 96 -0.02 7.28 10.23
CA SER A 96 1.42 7.08 10.40
C SER A 96 1.96 5.94 9.52
N ALA A 97 1.32 4.77 9.54
CA ALA A 97 1.69 3.64 8.70
C ALA A 97 1.59 3.98 7.20
N ARG A 98 0.57 4.76 6.81
CA ARG A 98 0.40 5.24 5.43
C ARG A 98 1.56 6.12 4.99
N GLN A 99 2.01 7.05 5.84
CA GLN A 99 3.16 7.90 5.56
C GLN A 99 4.44 7.08 5.36
N MET A 100 4.66 6.06 6.21
CA MET A 100 5.80 5.15 6.07
C MET A 100 5.77 4.40 4.73
N VAL A 101 4.60 3.87 4.32
CA VAL A 101 4.43 3.21 3.02
C VAL A 101 4.71 4.16 1.86
N VAL A 102 4.22 5.41 1.92
CA VAL A 102 4.45 6.40 0.87
C VAL A 102 5.93 6.72 0.72
N GLU A 103 6.61 6.94 1.84
CA GLU A 103 8.04 7.25 1.82
C GLU A 103 8.84 6.07 1.31
N LYS A 104 8.53 4.85 1.76
CA LYS A 104 9.22 3.66 1.28
C LYS A 104 9.00 3.40 -0.21
N LYS A 105 7.78 3.61 -0.69
CA LYS A 105 7.45 3.51 -2.11
C LYS A 105 8.21 4.52 -2.97
N ARG A 106 8.52 5.70 -2.45
CA ARG A 106 9.37 6.68 -3.16
C ARG A 106 10.80 6.15 -3.28
N GLU A 107 11.36 5.59 -2.21
CA GLU A 107 12.68 4.94 -2.24
C GLU A 107 12.70 3.78 -3.25
N THR A 108 11.71 2.88 -3.22
CA THR A 108 11.60 1.77 -4.17
C THR A 108 11.60 2.26 -5.61
N LYS A 109 10.75 3.25 -5.92
CA LYS A 109 10.65 3.83 -7.27
C LYS A 109 11.96 4.45 -7.74
N ALA A 110 12.76 5.03 -6.85
CA ALA A 110 14.06 5.59 -7.22
C ALA A 110 15.00 4.49 -7.72
N PHE A 111 15.09 3.36 -7.00
CA PHE A 111 15.92 2.23 -7.42
C PHE A 111 15.40 1.52 -8.67
N GLU A 112 14.08 1.49 -8.88
CA GLU A 112 13.49 0.94 -10.11
C GLU A 112 13.81 1.79 -11.33
N LYS A 113 13.72 3.12 -11.22
CA LYS A 113 14.09 4.03 -12.29
C LYS A 113 15.57 3.93 -12.65
N LEU A 114 16.44 3.84 -11.65
CA LEU A 114 17.88 3.62 -11.88
C LEU A 114 18.13 2.31 -12.63
N ARG A 115 17.45 1.23 -12.24
CA ARG A 115 17.55 -0.05 -12.95
C ARG A 115 17.06 0.03 -14.39
N GLU A 116 15.94 0.73 -14.62
CA GLU A 116 15.38 0.90 -15.95
C GLU A 116 16.31 1.70 -16.86
N HIS A 117 16.93 2.75 -16.34
CA HIS A 117 17.96 3.51 -17.05
C HIS A 117 19.17 2.63 -17.41
N ASP A 118 19.75 1.92 -16.44
CA ASP A 118 20.89 1.02 -16.67
C ASP A 118 20.55 -0.07 -17.70
N TRP A 119 19.30 -0.56 -17.70
CA TRP A 119 18.81 -1.52 -18.68
C TRP A 119 18.73 -0.93 -20.08
N GLN A 120 18.24 0.30 -20.23
CA GLN A 120 18.18 0.99 -21.52
C GLN A 120 19.58 1.23 -22.09
N GLU A 121 20.54 1.65 -21.27
CA GLU A 121 21.94 1.79 -21.68
C GLU A 121 22.55 0.47 -22.13
N TYR A 122 22.32 -0.61 -21.36
CA TYR A 122 22.78 -1.94 -21.74
C TYR A 122 22.21 -2.38 -23.10
N GLN A 123 20.92 -2.18 -23.35
CA GLN A 123 20.29 -2.50 -24.65
C GLN A 123 20.85 -1.66 -25.80
N TYR A 124 21.15 -0.39 -25.56
CA TYR A 124 21.75 0.49 -26.55
C TYR A 124 23.15 0.02 -26.96
N GLU A 125 24.02 -0.28 -25.99
CA GLU A 125 25.36 -0.79 -26.28
C GLU A 125 25.30 -2.18 -26.95
N LEU A 126 24.36 -3.03 -26.53
CA LEU A 126 24.14 -4.35 -27.15
C LEU A 126 23.85 -4.22 -28.65
N ASN A 127 22.86 -3.39 -29.00
CA ASN A 127 22.48 -3.14 -30.39
C ASN A 127 23.64 -2.52 -31.19
N ARG A 128 24.42 -1.63 -30.56
CA ARG A 128 25.58 -1.01 -31.19
C ARG A 128 26.70 -2.02 -31.47
N GLU A 129 26.96 -2.96 -30.57
CA GLU A 129 27.91 -4.05 -30.79
C GLU A 129 27.42 -4.99 -31.90
N GLU A 130 26.14 -5.36 -31.92
CA GLU A 130 25.56 -6.19 -32.97
C GLU A 130 25.65 -5.52 -34.34
N GLN A 131 25.33 -4.22 -34.43
CA GLN A 131 25.41 -3.49 -35.70
C GLN A 131 26.85 -3.43 -36.23
N LYS A 132 27.84 -3.21 -35.36
CA LYS A 132 29.27 -3.27 -35.75
C LYS A 132 29.65 -4.62 -36.34
N LEU A 133 29.22 -5.71 -35.70
CA LEU A 133 29.48 -7.07 -36.19
C LEU A 133 28.82 -7.30 -37.57
N ILE A 134 27.59 -6.83 -37.76
CA ILE A 134 26.89 -6.91 -39.05
C ILE A 134 27.66 -6.14 -40.13
N ASP A 135 28.07 -4.91 -39.83
CA ASP A 135 28.80 -4.06 -40.78
C ASP A 135 30.17 -4.68 -41.16
N GLU A 136 30.91 -5.21 -40.19
CA GLU A 136 32.16 -5.92 -40.42
C GLU A 136 31.98 -7.18 -41.29
N LEU A 137 30.93 -7.98 -41.03
CA LEU A 137 30.60 -9.15 -41.85
C LEU A 137 30.21 -8.75 -43.28
N ALA A 138 29.44 -7.69 -43.46
CA ALA A 138 29.07 -7.17 -44.78
C ALA A 138 30.30 -6.70 -45.56
N MET A 139 31.22 -5.98 -44.90
CA MET A 139 32.47 -5.50 -45.50
C MET A 139 33.38 -6.66 -45.94
N THR A 140 33.55 -7.69 -45.10
CA THR A 140 34.37 -8.85 -45.45
C THR A 140 33.75 -9.71 -46.56
N SER A 141 32.42 -9.84 -46.58
CA SER A 141 31.69 -10.53 -47.65
C SER A 141 31.84 -9.82 -49.00
N ASN A 142 31.68 -8.48 -49.00
CA ASN A 142 31.87 -7.67 -50.21
C ASN A 142 33.32 -7.71 -50.70
N HIS A 143 34.31 -7.61 -49.80
CA HIS A 143 35.72 -7.77 -50.18
C HIS A 143 36.02 -9.12 -50.84
N ARG A 144 35.45 -10.21 -50.32
CA ARG A 144 35.58 -11.54 -50.94
C ARG A 144 34.94 -11.59 -52.33
N LYS A 145 33.75 -11.01 -52.52
CA LYS A 145 33.08 -10.94 -53.83
C LYS A 145 33.85 -10.11 -54.85
N ILE A 146 34.45 -8.99 -54.44
CA ILE A 146 35.29 -8.15 -55.32
C ILE A 146 36.53 -8.93 -55.75
N LYS A 147 37.21 -9.62 -54.82
CA LYS A 147 38.35 -10.49 -55.17
C LYS A 147 37.97 -11.62 -56.12
N ALA A 148 36.79 -12.22 -55.98
CA ALA A 148 36.31 -13.29 -56.85
C ALA A 148 35.87 -12.81 -58.26
N LYS A 149 35.55 -11.51 -58.43
CA LYS A 149 35.20 -10.90 -59.73
C LYS A 149 36.39 -10.25 -60.44
N GLY A 150 37.53 -10.10 -59.76
CA GLY A 150 38.76 -9.50 -60.28
C GLY A 150 39.79 -10.52 -60.80
N MET A 151 39.38 -11.77 -61.01
CA MET A 151 40.10 -12.80 -61.77
C MET A 151 39.28 -13.18 -63.00
#